data_AF-A0AA96UUR4-F1
#
_entry.id   AF-A0AA96UUR4-F1
#
_cell.length_a   1.000
_cell.length_b   1.000
_cell.length_c   1.000
_cell.angle_alpha   90.00
_cell.angle_beta   90.00
_cell.angle_gamma   90.00
#
_symmetry.space_group_name_H-M   'P 1'
#
loop_
_entity.id
_entity.type
_entity.pdbx_description
1 polymer ?
#
loop_
_entity_poly.entity_id
_entity_poly.type
_entity_poly.pdbx_seq_one_letter_code
_entity_poly.pdbx_strand_id
1 'polypeptide(L)' 'MLIYIFILNWFFSMIFMFLNHPLSLGCVLLIQSILVSLSSGFFYYNFWFSYILFLIM' A
#
# COMPACT_ATOMS: atom_id res chain seq x y z
N MET A 1 6.86 -8.79 -11.36
CA MET A 1 5.80 -7.79 -11.05
C MET A 1 5.65 -7.59 -9.55
N LEU A 2 5.32 -8.64 -8.78
CA LEU A 2 5.21 -8.57 -7.31
C LEU A 2 6.47 -8.03 -6.60
N ILE A 3 7.67 -8.44 -7.03
CA ILE A 3 8.93 -7.91 -6.47
C ILE A 3 9.02 -6.38 -6.58
N TYR A 4 8.61 -5.78 -7.69
CA TYR A 4 8.63 -4.33 -7.85
C TYR A 4 7.64 -3.63 -6.90
N ILE A 5 6.47 -4.23 -6.67
CA ILE A 5 5.46 -3.72 -5.74
C ILE A 5 5.99 -3.76 -4.29
N PHE A 6 6.68 -4.84 -3.91
CA PHE A 6 7.29 -4.93 -2.58
C PHE A 6 8.42 -3.93 -2.37
N ILE A 7 9.27 -3.71 -3.39
CA ILE A 7 10.33 -2.69 -3.34
C ILE A 7 9.72 -1.29 -3.17
N LEU A 8 8.64 -0.97 -3.88
CA LEU A 8 7.94 0.31 -3.75
C LEU A 8 7.32 0.49 -2.35
N ASN A 9 6.66 -0.54 -1.81
CA ASN A 9 6.12 -0.50 -0.44
C ASN A 9 7.20 -0.24 0.62
N TRP A 10 8.38 -0.84 0.46
CA TRP A 10 9.52 -0.60 1.34
C TRP A 10 10.08 0.82 1.23
N PHE A 11 10.09 1.40 0.04
CA PHE A 11 10.50 2.80 -0.13
C PHE A 11 9.55 3.76 0.60
N PHE A 12 8.24 3.56 0.46
CA PHE A 12 7.24 4.40 1.13
C PHE A 12 7.25 4.25 2.66
N SER A 13 7.51 3.05 3.19
CA SER A 13 7.64 2.86 4.65
C SER A 13 8.87 3.57 5.23
N MET A 14 9.98 3.62 4.50
CA MET A 14 11.16 4.38 4.91
C MET A 14 10.88 5.88 4.90
N ILE A 15 10.19 6.40 3.88
CA ILE A 15 9.80 7.82 3.80
C ILE A 15 8.84 8.17 4.95
N PHE A 16 7.91 7.27 5.30
CA PHE A 16 6.93 7.48 6.37
C PHE A 16 7.59 7.80 7.72
N MET A 17 8.72 7.16 8.04
CA MET A 17 9.44 7.40 9.30
C MET A 17 10.01 8.82 9.43
N PHE A 18 10.24 9.52 8.31
CA PHE A 18 10.85 10.86 8.31
C PHE A 18 9.84 12.00 8.08
N LEU A 19 8.55 11.69 7.89
CA LEU A 19 7.52 12.70 7.65
C LEU A 19 6.91 13.19 8.96
N ASN A 20 6.92 14.51 9.16
CA ASN A 20 6.34 15.14 10.36
C ASN A 20 4.97 15.78 10.11
N HIS A 21 4.67 16.15 8.85
CA HIS A 21 3.42 16.84 8.55
C HIS A 21 2.25 15.84 8.47
N PRO A 22 1.18 16.00 9.27
CA PRO A 22 0.10 15.01 9.39
C PRO A 22 -0.59 14.71 8.07
N LEU A 23 -0.74 15.71 7.20
CA LEU A 23 -1.33 15.53 5.87
C LEU A 23 -0.44 14.68 4.96
N SER A 24 0.89 14.81 5.08
CA SER A 24 1.84 14.02 4.29
C SER A 24 1.89 12.56 4.74
N LEU A 25 1.75 12.32 6.05
CA LEU A 25 1.61 10.97 6.62
C LEU A 25 0.35 10.28 6.08
N GLY A 26 -0.78 11.00 6.03
CA GLY A 26 -2.02 10.49 5.45
C GLY A 26 -1.89 10.14 3.97
N CYS A 27 -1.24 11.00 3.17
CA CYS A 27 -1.00 10.71 1.74
C CYS A 27 -0.10 9.49 1.53
N VAL A 28 0.96 9.33 2.32
CA VAL A 28 1.84 8.15 2.21
C VAL A 28 1.13 6.87 2.63
N LEU A 29 0.27 6.93 3.67
CA LEU A 29 -0.56 5.79 4.07
C LEU A 29 -1.54 5.36 2.97
N LEU A 30 -2.20 6.30 2.30
CA LEU A 30 -3.11 5.99 1.18
C LEU A 30 -2.36 5.34 0.00
N ILE A 31 -1.15 5.81 -0.32
CA ILE A 31 -0.34 5.18 -1.37
C ILE A 31 0.06 3.76 -0.96
N GLN A 32 0.41 3.56 0.31
CA GLN A 32 0.77 2.26 0.84
C GLN A 32 -0.44 1.29 0.86
N SER A 33 -1.65 1.74 1.18
CA SER A 33 -2.87 0.91 1.14
C SER A 33 -3.23 0.46 -0.28
N ILE A 34 -3.05 1.34 -1.28
CA ILE A 34 -3.20 0.99 -2.71
C ILE A 34 -2.16 -0.08 -3.10
N LEU A 35 -0.90 0.08 -2.72
CA LEU A 35 0.16 -0.87 -3.06
C LEU A 35 -0.05 -2.24 -2.37
N VAL A 36 -0.55 -2.24 -1.13
CA VAL A 36 -0.86 -3.48 -0.38
C VAL A 36 -2.06 -4.20 -0.99
N SER A 37 -3.15 -3.49 -1.29
CA SER A 37 -4.33 -4.09 -1.94
C SER A 37 -3.95 -4.72 -3.29
N LEU A 38 -3.21 -4.00 -4.14
CA LEU A 38 -2.67 -4.55 -5.39
C LEU A 38 -1.82 -5.81 -5.17
N SER A 39 -0.92 -5.81 -4.18
CA SER A 39 -0.10 -7.00 -3.87
C SER A 39 -0.96 -8.20 -3.46
N SER A 40 -2.01 -7.97 -2.65
CA SER A 40 -2.94 -9.02 -2.22
C SER A 40 -3.78 -9.59 -3.37
N GLY A 41 -4.14 -8.75 -4.35
CA GLY A 41 -4.87 -9.17 -5.54
C GLY A 41 -4.09 -10.12 -6.44
N PHE A 42 -2.74 -10.08 -6.43
CA PHE A 42 -1.92 -11.04 -7.18
C PHE A 42 -1.78 -12.40 -6.48
N PHE A 43 -2.08 -12.50 -5.19
CA PHE A 43 -1.97 -13.76 -4.45
C PHE A 43 -3.23 -14.62 -4.53
N TYR A 44 -4.39 -14.02 -4.78
CA TYR A 44 -5.66 -14.72 -4.86
C TYR A 44 -6.20 -14.76 -6.30
N TYR A 45 -6.94 -15.80 -6.64
CA TYR A 45 -7.59 -15.91 -7.94
C TYR A 45 -8.67 -14.85 -8.17
N ASN A 46 -9.31 -14.35 -7.10
CA ASN A 46 -10.37 -13.35 -7.16
C ASN A 46 -9.97 -12.09 -6.39
N PHE A 47 -10.25 -10.93 -6.98
CA PHE A 47 -9.94 -9.61 -6.39
C PHE A 47 -10.86 -9.20 -5.23
N TRP A 48 -11.77 -10.07 -4.77
CA TRP A 48 -12.75 -9.75 -3.73
C TRP A 48 -12.08 -9.35 -2.40
N PHE A 49 -11.03 -10.07 -2.01
CA PHE A 49 -10.27 -9.75 -0.79
C PHE A 49 -9.48 -8.43 -0.92
N SER A 50 -8.82 -8.20 -2.06
CA SER A 50 -8.11 -6.94 -2.33
C SER A 50 -9.05 -5.74 -2.34
N TYR A 51 -10.27 -5.91 -2.84
CA TYR A 51 -11.28 -4.86 -2.87
C TYR A 51 -11.76 -4.47 -1.47
N ILE A 52 -12.03 -5.47 -0.62
CA ILE A 52 -12.42 -5.22 0.78
C ILE A 52 -11.29 -4.53 1.54
N LEU A 53 -10.04 -4.96 1.35
CA LEU A 53 -8.87 -4.32 1.96
C LEU A 53 -8.75 -2.83 1.60
N PHE A 54 -9.03 -2.46 0.35
CA PHE A 54 -8.96 -1.06 -0.11
C PHE A 54 -10.10 -0.19 0.44
N LEU A 55 -11.28 -0.75 0.68
CA LEU A 55 -12.42 0.01 1.19
C LEU A 55 -12.33 0.31 2.69
N ILE A 56 -11.70 -0.58 3.45
CA ILE A 56 -11.61 -0.46 4.91
C ILE A 56 -10.42 0.40 5.34
N MET A 57 -9.34 0.41 4.57
CA MET A 57 -8.05 1.00 4.94
C MET A 57 -7.58 2.08 3.97
#